data_AF-A0A3B9N401-F1
#
_entry.id   AF-A0A3B9N401-F1
#
_cell.length_a   1.000
_cell.length_b   1.000
_cell.length_c   1.000
_cell.angle_alpha   90.00
_cell.angle_beta   90.00
_cell.angle_gamma   90.00
#
_symmetry.space_group_name_H-M   'P 1'
#
loop_
_entity.id
_entity.type
_entity.pdbx_description
1 polymer ?
#
loop_
_entity_poly.entity_id
_entity_poly.type
_entity_poly.pdbx_seq_one_letter_code
_entity_poly.pdbx_strand_id
1 'polypeptide(L)'
;MKFKRKIDKFFDVIFDLLLLNPVIKLFITLKMRYIKPRINKIEGLINVEKIKQKGKDLRIHGSISITGIDKLQIGDYVRIGKGAYFSCEGGLTIGNNVQFSRNVLIYTNSHDINSAAIPYDKNYIYKPVIIGNSVWIGMNVTIAPGTIIEDGAVIGMGTVVSGVVPKGSIVVGKKHRIIGYRDMDEFNKKDLDQKYFGLLFPDS
;
A
#
# COMPACT_ATOMS: atom_id res chain seq x y z
N MET A 1 20.71 -18.72 -21.92
CA MET A 1 20.16 -19.24 -20.63
C MET A 1 21.18 -20.03 -19.78
N LYS A 2 21.98 -20.95 -20.35
CA LYS A 2 22.96 -21.78 -19.58
C LYS A 2 24.15 -21.02 -18.95
N PHE A 3 24.60 -19.91 -19.57
CA PHE A 3 25.75 -19.13 -19.11
C PHE A 3 25.45 -18.27 -17.87
N LYS A 4 24.34 -17.52 -17.89
CA LYS A 4 23.84 -16.74 -16.74
C LYS A 4 23.71 -17.61 -15.48
N ARG A 5 23.15 -18.83 -15.64
CA ARG A 5 22.99 -19.81 -14.56
C ARG A 5 24.29 -20.34 -13.96
N LYS A 6 25.43 -20.29 -14.68
CA LYS A 6 26.75 -20.64 -14.14
C LYS A 6 27.36 -19.49 -13.34
N ILE A 7 27.16 -18.26 -13.81
CA ILE A 7 27.62 -17.04 -13.12
C ILE A 7 26.86 -16.86 -11.81
N ASP A 8 25.53 -17.00 -11.83
CA ASP A 8 24.71 -16.88 -10.62
C ASP A 8 25.18 -17.88 -9.54
N LYS A 9 25.38 -19.15 -9.92
CA LYS A 9 25.92 -20.19 -9.01
C LYS A 9 27.29 -19.86 -8.43
N PHE A 10 28.16 -19.20 -9.20
CA PHE A 10 29.49 -18.82 -8.73
C PHE A 10 29.41 -17.73 -7.66
N PHE A 11 28.56 -16.73 -7.87
CA PHE A 11 28.32 -15.68 -6.88
C PHE A 11 27.62 -16.22 -5.63
N ASP A 12 26.68 -17.15 -5.77
CA ASP A 12 26.02 -17.81 -4.64
C ASP A 12 27.03 -18.51 -3.71
N VAL A 13 27.98 -19.28 -4.28
CA VAL A 13 29.02 -19.98 -3.51
C VAL A 13 29.94 -19.00 -2.76
N ILE A 14 30.36 -17.92 -3.42
CA ILE A 14 31.17 -16.88 -2.78
C ILE A 14 30.40 -16.19 -1.65
N PHE A 15 29.12 -15.89 -1.90
CA PHE A 15 28.25 -15.24 -0.92
C PHE A 15 28.03 -16.12 0.31
N ASP A 16 27.81 -17.42 0.12
CA ASP A 16 27.65 -18.39 1.20
C ASP A 16 28.93 -18.51 2.03
N LEU A 17 30.10 -18.59 1.39
CA LEU A 17 31.41 -18.61 2.07
C LEU A 17 31.66 -17.34 2.90
N LEU A 18 31.26 -16.17 2.40
CA LEU A 18 31.35 -14.90 3.12
C LEU A 18 30.42 -14.86 4.34
N LEU A 19 29.25 -15.50 4.27
CA LEU A 19 28.28 -15.55 5.38
C LEU A 19 28.59 -16.61 6.44
N LEU A 20 29.39 -17.63 6.11
CA LEU A 20 29.86 -18.64 7.07
C LEU A 20 30.90 -18.07 8.04
N ASN A 21 31.61 -17.00 7.68
CA ASN A 21 32.53 -16.32 8.59
C ASN A 21 31.75 -15.31 9.48
N PRO A 22 31.71 -15.52 10.82
CA PRO A 22 30.91 -14.69 11.72
C PRO A 22 31.37 -13.23 11.76
N VAL A 23 32.66 -12.96 11.53
CA VAL A 23 33.22 -11.60 11.48
C VAL A 23 32.73 -10.87 10.24
N ILE A 24 32.83 -11.52 9.06
CA ILE A 24 32.35 -10.95 7.80
C ILE A 24 30.84 -10.74 7.84
N LYS A 25 30.08 -11.70 8.37
CA LYS A 25 28.63 -11.59 8.57
C LYS A 25 28.25 -10.42 9.46
N LEU A 26 29.00 -10.16 10.54
CA LEU A 26 28.79 -9.00 11.42
C LEU A 26 29.04 -7.69 10.68
N PHE A 27 30.16 -7.58 9.95
CA PHE A 27 30.48 -6.40 9.13
C PHE A 27 29.43 -6.13 8.06
N ILE A 28 28.97 -7.15 7.34
CA ILE A 28 27.89 -7.05 6.36
C ILE A 28 26.62 -6.58 7.04
N THR A 29 26.23 -7.18 8.17
CA THR A 29 25.01 -6.81 8.91
C THR A 29 25.04 -5.34 9.35
N LEU A 30 26.17 -4.88 9.90
CA LEU A 30 26.37 -3.49 10.30
C LEU A 30 26.28 -2.55 9.10
N LYS A 31 26.96 -2.85 7.98
CA LYS A 31 26.86 -2.05 6.75
C LYS A 31 25.44 -2.04 6.19
N MET A 32 24.76 -3.18 6.17
CA MET A 32 23.38 -3.29 5.69
C MET A 32 22.42 -2.46 6.52
N ARG A 33 22.62 -2.32 7.84
CA ARG A 33 21.84 -1.42 8.70
C ARG A 33 21.92 0.04 8.23
N TYR A 34 23.05 0.48 7.68
CA TYR A 34 23.22 1.83 7.11
C TYR A 34 22.76 1.96 5.65
N ILE A 35 22.85 0.89 4.86
CA ILE A 35 22.53 0.92 3.42
C ILE A 35 21.03 0.73 3.19
N LYS A 36 20.37 -0.16 3.94
CA LYS A 36 18.98 -0.57 3.73
C LYS A 36 17.97 0.59 3.73
N PRO A 37 18.07 1.63 4.58
CA PRO A 37 17.19 2.80 4.48
C PRO A 37 17.32 3.55 3.15
N ARG A 38 18.55 3.66 2.61
CA ARG A 38 18.80 4.31 1.31
C ARG A 38 18.20 3.49 0.16
N ILE A 39 18.35 2.17 0.21
CA ILE A 39 17.71 1.26 -0.78
C ILE A 39 16.18 1.42 -0.74
N ASN A 40 15.57 1.35 0.45
CA ASN A 40 14.12 1.52 0.59
C ASN A 40 13.64 2.88 0.01
N LYS A 41 14.43 3.94 0.21
CA LYS A 41 14.11 5.27 -0.35
C LYS A 41 14.14 5.25 -1.88
N ILE A 42 15.17 4.62 -2.47
CA ILE A 42 15.30 4.48 -3.93
C ILE A 42 14.15 3.63 -4.50
N GLU A 43 13.80 2.51 -3.86
CA GLU A 43 12.66 1.68 -4.26
C GLU A 43 11.35 2.46 -4.26
N GLY A 44 11.13 3.28 -3.23
CA GLY A 44 9.99 4.18 -3.14
C GLY A 44 9.91 5.12 -4.33
N LEU A 45 11.00 5.83 -4.63
CA LEU A 45 11.09 6.76 -5.77
C LEU A 45 10.81 6.07 -7.10
N ILE A 46 11.39 4.88 -7.34
CA ILE A 46 11.15 4.10 -8.55
C ILE A 46 9.65 3.74 -8.69
N ASN A 47 8.98 3.39 -7.59
CA ASN A 47 7.55 3.08 -7.63
C ASN A 47 6.70 4.31 -7.89
N VAL A 48 7.07 5.48 -7.36
CA VAL A 48 6.39 6.76 -7.66
C VAL A 48 6.48 7.07 -9.16
N GLU A 49 7.65 6.91 -9.77
CA GLU A 49 7.86 7.18 -11.20
C GLU A 49 7.00 6.28 -12.10
N LYS A 50 6.79 5.02 -11.72
CA LYS A 50 5.95 4.07 -12.49
C LYS A 50 4.47 4.46 -12.53
N ILE A 51 3.97 5.17 -11.53
CA ILE A 51 2.55 5.55 -11.44
C ILE A 51 2.32 6.79 -12.31
N LYS A 52 1.60 6.62 -13.42
CA LYS A 52 1.35 7.70 -14.40
C LYS A 52 0.31 8.71 -13.91
N GLN A 53 -0.80 8.22 -13.36
CA GLN A 53 -1.92 9.03 -12.88
C GLN A 53 -1.77 9.28 -11.37
N LYS A 54 -0.89 10.24 -11.01
CA LYS A 54 -0.62 10.64 -9.64
C LYS A 54 -0.70 12.16 -9.47
N GLY A 55 -1.17 12.60 -8.32
CA GLY A 55 -1.11 13.99 -7.86
C GLY A 55 0.27 14.38 -7.34
N LYS A 56 0.31 15.56 -6.71
CA LYS A 56 1.49 16.14 -6.07
C LYS A 56 1.86 15.37 -4.80
N ASP A 57 3.15 15.32 -4.49
CA ASP A 57 3.69 14.77 -3.23
C ASP A 57 3.19 13.36 -2.87
N LEU A 58 3.23 12.45 -3.85
CA LEU A 58 3.08 11.02 -3.59
C LEU A 58 4.37 10.45 -2.98
N ARG A 59 4.28 9.92 -1.77
CA ARG A 59 5.41 9.29 -1.08
C ARG A 59 5.19 7.82 -0.85
N ILE A 60 6.18 7.01 -1.19
CA ILE A 60 6.17 5.56 -0.98
C ILE A 60 7.37 5.20 -0.12
N HIS A 61 7.11 4.58 1.04
CA HIS A 61 8.17 4.20 1.98
C HIS A 61 8.57 2.75 1.75
N GLY A 62 9.66 2.51 1.02
CA GLY A 62 10.16 1.15 0.75
C GLY A 62 9.46 0.44 -0.40
N SER A 63 9.63 -0.87 -0.46
CA SER A 63 9.00 -1.70 -1.49
C SER A 63 7.48 -1.82 -1.32
N ILE A 64 6.78 -1.69 -2.44
CA ILE A 64 5.36 -2.01 -2.62
C ILE A 64 5.20 -2.84 -3.89
N SER A 65 4.05 -3.48 -4.06
CA SER A 65 3.69 -4.20 -5.27
C SER A 65 2.38 -3.67 -5.83
N ILE A 66 2.34 -3.42 -7.14
CA ILE A 66 1.14 -2.93 -7.83
C ILE A 66 0.95 -3.76 -9.10
N THR A 67 -0.26 -4.28 -9.29
CA THR A 67 -0.70 -4.90 -10.54
C THR A 67 -1.86 -4.11 -11.15
N GLY A 68 -2.04 -4.16 -12.47
CA GLY A 68 -3.04 -3.34 -13.16
C GLY A 68 -2.81 -1.83 -13.05
N ILE A 69 -1.54 -1.38 -12.96
CA ILE A 69 -1.15 0.01 -12.64
C ILE A 69 -1.77 1.08 -13.56
N ASP A 70 -2.12 0.75 -14.80
CA ASP A 70 -2.76 1.71 -15.72
C ASP A 70 -4.18 2.11 -15.29
N LYS A 71 -4.80 1.35 -14.36
CA LYS A 71 -6.12 1.61 -13.76
C LYS A 71 -6.04 2.17 -12.34
N LEU A 72 -4.86 2.59 -11.90
CA LEU A 72 -4.62 3.26 -10.63
C LEU A 72 -4.63 4.78 -10.81
N GLN A 73 -5.44 5.47 -10.01
CA GLN A 73 -5.47 6.93 -9.90
C GLN A 73 -5.21 7.35 -8.45
N ILE A 74 -4.27 8.26 -8.26
CA ILE A 74 -3.88 8.75 -6.93
C ILE A 74 -3.93 10.29 -6.91
N GLY A 75 -4.58 10.85 -5.90
CA GLY A 75 -4.63 12.29 -5.64
C GLY A 75 -3.33 12.87 -5.06
N ASP A 76 -3.44 14.08 -4.52
CA ASP A 76 -2.36 14.85 -3.94
C ASP A 76 -2.07 14.41 -2.49
N TYR A 77 -0.82 14.56 -2.03
CA TYR A 77 -0.38 14.38 -0.64
C TYR A 77 -0.64 12.98 -0.05
N VAL A 78 -0.56 11.95 -0.90
CA VAL A 78 -0.77 10.57 -0.49
C VAL A 78 0.55 9.95 -0.01
N ARG A 79 0.50 9.23 1.12
CA ARG A 79 1.65 8.46 1.60
C ARG A 79 1.31 6.98 1.72
N ILE A 80 2.19 6.14 1.19
CA ILE A 80 2.02 4.68 1.17
C ILE A 80 3.14 4.01 1.97
N GLY A 81 2.74 3.31 3.02
CA GLY A 81 3.64 2.55 3.88
C GLY A 81 4.21 1.30 3.19
N LYS A 82 5.37 0.86 3.70
CA LYS A 82 6.08 -0.33 3.23
C LYS A 82 5.20 -1.57 3.19
N GLY A 83 5.40 -2.39 2.17
CA GLY A 83 4.76 -3.70 2.05
C GLY A 83 3.33 -3.64 1.54
N ALA A 84 2.87 -2.48 1.07
CA ALA A 84 1.57 -2.37 0.43
C ALA A 84 1.48 -3.22 -0.84
N TYR A 85 0.31 -3.79 -1.08
CA TYR A 85 -0.02 -4.54 -2.30
C TYR A 85 -1.34 -4.03 -2.87
N PHE A 86 -1.31 -3.47 -4.08
CA PHE A 86 -2.51 -2.99 -4.75
C PHE A 86 -2.75 -3.77 -6.04
N SER A 87 -3.86 -4.53 -6.08
CA SER A 87 -4.39 -5.14 -7.30
C SER A 87 -5.44 -4.23 -7.89
N CYS A 88 -5.08 -3.52 -8.97
CA CYS A 88 -5.86 -2.42 -9.54
C CYS A 88 -6.62 -2.80 -10.83
N GLU A 89 -6.63 -4.06 -11.24
CA GLU A 89 -7.21 -4.49 -12.52
C GLU A 89 -8.70 -4.14 -12.67
N GLY A 90 -9.45 -4.04 -11.57
CA GLY A 90 -10.85 -3.59 -11.56
C GLY A 90 -11.04 -2.08 -11.36
N GLY A 91 -9.95 -1.32 -11.21
CA GLY A 91 -9.95 0.13 -10.97
C GLY A 91 -9.74 0.49 -9.50
N LEU A 92 -8.73 1.32 -9.23
CA LEU A 92 -8.46 1.86 -7.89
C LEU A 92 -8.31 3.38 -7.96
N THR A 93 -9.23 4.08 -7.30
CA THR A 93 -9.18 5.53 -7.16
C THR A 93 -8.89 5.90 -5.70
N ILE A 94 -7.84 6.68 -5.50
CA ILE A 94 -7.40 7.19 -4.20
C ILE A 94 -7.48 8.72 -4.24
N GLY A 95 -8.23 9.32 -3.31
CA GLY A 95 -8.37 10.76 -3.16
C GLY A 95 -7.10 11.44 -2.63
N ASN A 96 -7.27 12.68 -2.16
CA ASN A 96 -6.19 13.51 -1.64
C ASN A 96 -5.93 13.22 -0.16
N ASN A 97 -4.72 13.49 0.32
CA ASN A 97 -4.31 13.41 1.72
C ASN A 97 -4.61 12.04 2.38
N VAL A 98 -4.52 10.95 1.60
CA VAL A 98 -4.73 9.60 2.12
C VAL A 98 -3.44 9.05 2.72
N GLN A 99 -3.56 8.45 3.90
CA GLN A 99 -2.44 7.88 4.65
C GLN A 99 -2.61 6.36 4.76
N PHE A 100 -1.75 5.62 4.07
CA PHE A 100 -1.67 4.16 4.21
C PHE A 100 -0.52 3.78 5.14
N SER A 101 -0.82 3.05 6.19
CA SER A 101 0.19 2.43 7.05
C SER A 101 0.87 1.25 6.34
N ARG A 102 1.70 0.50 7.06
CA ARG A 102 2.43 -0.66 6.51
C ARG A 102 1.49 -1.81 6.16
N ASN A 103 1.86 -2.59 5.15
CA ASN A 103 1.22 -3.84 4.74
C ASN A 103 -0.29 -3.71 4.46
N VAL A 104 -0.71 -2.60 3.86
CA VAL A 104 -2.11 -2.47 3.39
C VAL A 104 -2.28 -3.24 2.09
N LEU A 105 -3.31 -4.07 2.03
CA LEU A 105 -3.66 -4.85 0.85
C LEU A 105 -4.97 -4.31 0.25
N ILE A 106 -5.01 -4.09 -1.06
CA ILE A 106 -6.21 -3.66 -1.77
C ILE A 106 -6.42 -4.56 -2.96
N TYR A 107 -7.62 -5.12 -3.07
CA TYR A 107 -8.04 -5.93 -4.20
C TYR A 107 -9.21 -5.27 -4.90
N THR A 108 -9.14 -5.18 -6.22
CA THR A 108 -10.23 -4.71 -7.10
C THR A 108 -10.78 -5.82 -7.98
N ASN A 109 -10.32 -7.05 -7.77
CA ASN A 109 -10.81 -8.23 -8.45
C ASN A 109 -10.88 -9.42 -7.49
N SER A 110 -11.64 -10.43 -7.90
CA SER A 110 -11.68 -11.75 -7.28
C SER A 110 -11.94 -12.81 -8.36
N HIS A 111 -11.62 -14.07 -8.07
CA HIS A 111 -12.06 -15.17 -8.92
C HIS A 111 -13.59 -15.34 -8.87
N ASP A 112 -14.19 -15.75 -9.99
CA ASP A 112 -15.60 -16.10 -10.04
C ASP A 112 -15.79 -17.55 -9.56
N ILE A 113 -16.45 -17.71 -8.42
CA ILE A 113 -16.75 -19.02 -7.82
C ILE A 113 -17.96 -19.71 -8.44
N ASN A 114 -18.76 -18.97 -9.23
CA ASN A 114 -19.89 -19.53 -9.98
C ASN A 114 -19.47 -19.94 -11.41
N SER A 115 -18.17 -19.98 -11.65
CA SER A 115 -17.59 -20.33 -12.94
C SER A 115 -17.60 -21.83 -13.22
N ALA A 116 -17.13 -22.24 -14.40
CA ALA A 116 -17.27 -23.61 -14.88
C ALA A 116 -16.40 -24.66 -14.14
N ALA A 117 -15.48 -24.23 -13.26
CA ALA A 117 -14.53 -25.12 -12.58
C ALA A 117 -14.40 -24.80 -11.08
N ILE A 118 -13.97 -25.79 -10.31
CA ILE A 118 -13.65 -25.67 -8.88
C ILE A 118 -12.13 -25.65 -8.69
N PRO A 119 -11.57 -24.79 -7.82
CA PRO A 119 -12.28 -23.80 -7.01
C PRO A 119 -12.77 -22.56 -7.79
N TYR A 120 -12.24 -22.35 -9.00
CA TYR A 120 -12.62 -21.32 -9.98
C TYR A 120 -11.93 -21.60 -11.32
N ASP A 121 -12.38 -20.97 -12.42
CA ASP A 121 -11.72 -21.00 -13.73
C ASP A 121 -10.85 -19.74 -14.02
N LYS A 122 -10.70 -19.36 -15.29
CA LYS A 122 -9.89 -18.21 -15.72
C LYS A 122 -10.62 -16.86 -15.59
N ASN A 123 -11.90 -16.87 -15.23
CA ASN A 123 -12.73 -15.68 -15.14
C ASN A 123 -12.50 -14.92 -13.83
N TYR A 124 -12.56 -13.59 -13.93
CA TYR A 124 -12.43 -12.68 -12.81
C TYR A 124 -13.64 -11.76 -12.74
N ILE A 125 -14.05 -11.47 -11.51
CA ILE A 125 -15.02 -10.43 -11.18
C ILE A 125 -14.23 -9.17 -10.85
N TYR A 126 -14.44 -8.11 -11.61
CA TYR A 126 -13.80 -6.81 -11.39
C TYR A 126 -14.78 -5.86 -10.69
N LYS A 127 -14.38 -5.31 -9.55
CA LYS A 127 -15.16 -4.31 -8.81
C LYS A 127 -14.24 -3.19 -8.34
N PRO A 128 -14.44 -1.95 -8.81
CA PRO A 128 -13.56 -0.84 -8.47
C PRO A 128 -13.57 -0.58 -6.97
N VAL A 129 -12.44 -0.11 -6.46
CA VAL A 129 -12.32 0.40 -5.08
C VAL A 129 -12.13 1.91 -5.13
N ILE A 130 -12.90 2.63 -4.33
CA ILE A 130 -12.86 4.09 -4.25
C ILE A 130 -12.51 4.47 -2.82
N ILE A 131 -11.46 5.26 -2.65
CA ILE A 131 -11.03 5.82 -1.38
C ILE A 131 -11.10 7.33 -1.49
N GLY A 132 -11.91 7.96 -0.64
CA GLY A 132 -12.11 9.40 -0.57
C GLY A 132 -10.90 10.15 -0.02
N ASN A 133 -11.11 11.43 0.27
CA ASN A 133 -10.08 12.33 0.76
C ASN A 133 -9.82 12.17 2.26
N SER A 134 -8.60 12.45 2.71
CA SER A 134 -8.24 12.54 4.13
C SER A 134 -8.53 11.26 4.93
N VAL A 135 -8.55 10.11 4.25
CA VAL A 135 -8.75 8.78 4.86
C VAL A 135 -7.44 8.30 5.49
N TRP A 136 -7.54 7.72 6.69
CA TRP A 136 -6.41 7.06 7.35
C TRP A 136 -6.62 5.55 7.42
N ILE A 137 -5.69 4.79 6.84
CA ILE A 137 -5.73 3.33 6.79
C ILE A 137 -4.59 2.76 7.65
N GLY A 138 -4.98 2.05 8.70
CA GLY A 138 -4.10 1.42 9.67
C GLY A 138 -3.30 0.25 9.11
N MET A 139 -2.34 -0.22 9.90
CA MET A 139 -1.41 -1.28 9.49
C MET A 139 -2.13 -2.62 9.30
N ASN A 140 -1.69 -3.43 8.34
CA ASN A 140 -2.25 -4.76 8.05
C ASN A 140 -3.77 -4.73 7.74
N VAL A 141 -4.27 -3.67 7.10
CA VAL A 141 -5.65 -3.59 6.63
C VAL A 141 -5.77 -4.25 5.26
N THR A 142 -6.87 -4.96 5.03
CA THR A 142 -7.23 -5.50 3.71
C THR A 142 -8.54 -4.87 3.24
N ILE A 143 -8.55 -4.35 2.02
CA ILE A 143 -9.72 -3.74 1.37
C ILE A 143 -10.20 -4.65 0.24
N ALA A 144 -11.46 -5.07 0.31
CA ALA A 144 -12.07 -6.00 -0.63
C ALA A 144 -12.57 -5.30 -1.92
N PRO A 145 -12.75 -6.06 -3.02
CA PRO A 145 -13.28 -5.51 -4.27
C PRO A 145 -14.66 -4.85 -4.09
N GLY A 146 -14.88 -3.71 -4.76
CA GLY A 146 -16.15 -2.98 -4.68
C GLY A 146 -16.30 -2.10 -3.44
N THR A 147 -15.27 -1.97 -2.60
CA THR A 147 -15.31 -1.14 -1.40
C THR A 147 -15.29 0.34 -1.76
N ILE A 148 -16.15 1.12 -1.09
CA ILE A 148 -16.14 2.58 -1.13
C ILE A 148 -15.83 3.07 0.28
N ILE A 149 -14.75 3.82 0.43
CA ILE A 149 -14.38 4.47 1.69
C ILE A 149 -14.57 5.98 1.52
N GLU A 150 -15.53 6.56 2.22
CA GLU A 150 -15.81 7.99 2.12
C GLU A 150 -14.81 8.84 2.90
N ASP A 151 -14.87 10.16 2.66
CA ASP A 151 -13.90 11.13 3.17
C ASP A 151 -13.70 11.06 4.69
N GLY A 152 -12.46 11.28 5.14
CA GLY A 152 -12.12 11.43 6.55
C GLY A 152 -12.20 10.15 7.38
N ALA A 153 -12.66 9.04 6.80
CA ALA A 153 -12.79 7.77 7.52
C ALA A 153 -11.44 7.27 8.07
N VAL A 154 -11.51 6.55 9.19
CA VAL A 154 -10.35 5.96 9.86
C VAL A 154 -10.55 4.45 9.94
N ILE A 155 -9.65 3.71 9.30
CA ILE A 155 -9.65 2.25 9.33
C ILE A 155 -8.59 1.78 10.31
N GLY A 156 -9.00 1.21 11.44
CA GLY A 156 -8.11 0.65 12.44
C GLY A 156 -7.30 -0.54 11.92
N MET A 157 -6.15 -0.77 12.53
CA MET A 157 -5.22 -1.82 12.12
C MET A 157 -5.84 -3.22 12.13
N GLY A 158 -5.39 -4.09 11.21
CA GLY A 158 -5.85 -5.48 11.12
C GLY A 158 -7.29 -5.67 10.63
N THR A 159 -7.96 -4.60 10.18
CA THR A 159 -9.35 -4.63 9.73
C THR A 159 -9.43 -5.16 8.29
N VAL A 160 -10.44 -6.00 8.03
CA VAL A 160 -10.87 -6.34 6.66
C VAL A 160 -12.11 -5.51 6.36
N VAL A 161 -12.04 -4.71 5.30
CA VAL A 161 -13.07 -3.76 4.89
C VAL A 161 -13.75 -4.25 3.62
N SER A 162 -15.09 -4.23 3.62
CA SER A 162 -15.91 -4.49 2.43
C SER A 162 -17.18 -3.66 2.47
N GLY A 163 -17.69 -3.25 1.32
CA GLY A 163 -18.91 -2.44 1.21
C GLY A 163 -18.63 -0.94 1.33
N VAL A 164 -19.57 -0.19 1.91
CA VAL A 164 -19.45 1.27 2.04
C VAL A 164 -19.03 1.63 3.46
N VAL A 165 -18.00 2.47 3.58
CA VAL A 165 -17.50 3.04 4.84
C VAL A 165 -17.92 4.50 4.91
N PRO A 166 -18.84 4.88 5.82
CA PRO A 166 -19.37 6.23 5.86
C PRO A 166 -18.33 7.31 6.20
N LYS A 167 -18.59 8.53 5.73
CA LYS A 167 -17.75 9.72 5.95
C LYS A 167 -17.44 9.91 7.43
N GLY A 168 -16.17 10.13 7.74
CA GLY A 168 -15.68 10.39 9.10
C GLY A 168 -15.82 9.22 10.08
N SER A 169 -16.31 8.05 9.65
CA SER A 169 -16.46 6.91 10.55
C SER A 169 -15.11 6.32 10.97
N ILE A 170 -15.07 5.76 12.18
CA ILE A 170 -13.92 5.05 12.73
C ILE A 170 -14.28 3.57 12.79
N VAL A 171 -13.57 2.75 12.03
CA VAL A 171 -13.92 1.35 11.81
C VAL A 171 -12.80 0.42 12.25
N VAL A 172 -13.12 -0.62 13.02
CA VAL A 172 -12.14 -1.55 13.54
C VAL A 172 -12.59 -3.01 13.47
N GLY A 173 -11.61 -3.91 13.46
CA GLY A 173 -11.78 -5.33 13.76
C GLY A 173 -12.46 -6.13 12.66
N LYS A 174 -12.88 -7.36 13.02
CA LYS A 174 -13.61 -8.24 12.10
C LYS A 174 -15.03 -7.72 11.88
N LYS A 175 -15.56 -7.89 10.66
CA LYS A 175 -16.89 -7.43 10.23
C LYS A 175 -17.07 -5.90 10.11
N HIS A 176 -15.99 -5.14 9.94
CA HIS A 176 -16.07 -3.71 9.63
C HIS A 176 -16.96 -2.93 10.65
N ARG A 177 -16.68 -3.07 11.95
CA ARG A 177 -17.50 -2.46 13.00
C ARG A 177 -17.17 -0.97 13.16
N ILE A 178 -18.16 -0.11 12.93
CA ILE A 178 -18.08 1.32 13.27
C ILE A 178 -18.11 1.46 14.80
N ILE A 179 -17.11 2.13 15.37
CA ILE A 179 -16.99 2.39 16.82
C ILE A 179 -17.17 3.85 17.19
N GLY A 180 -17.33 4.72 16.19
CA GLY A 180 -17.53 6.14 16.38
C GLY A 180 -17.33 6.92 15.09
N TYR A 181 -17.37 8.24 15.22
CA TYR A 181 -17.14 9.18 14.15
C TYR A 181 -16.17 10.25 14.63
N ARG A 182 -15.47 10.88 13.69
CA ARG A 182 -14.69 12.09 13.95
C ARG A 182 -15.65 13.23 14.31
N ASP A 183 -15.13 14.20 15.05
CA ASP A 183 -15.73 15.53 15.09
C ASP A 183 -15.64 16.13 13.69
N MET A 184 -16.79 16.23 13.02
CA MET A 184 -16.85 16.66 11.63
C MET A 184 -16.70 18.18 11.48
N ASP A 185 -17.05 18.97 12.49
CA ASP A 185 -16.87 20.41 12.45
C ASP A 185 -15.37 20.74 12.54
N GLU A 186 -14.68 20.09 13.48
CA GLU A 186 -13.23 20.25 13.61
C GLU A 186 -12.49 19.69 12.38
N PHE A 187 -12.94 18.55 11.84
CA PHE A 187 -12.38 17.96 10.63
C PHE A 187 -12.52 18.89 9.42
N ASN A 188 -13.73 19.40 9.16
CA ASN A 188 -13.99 20.27 8.02
C ASN A 188 -13.21 21.59 8.12
N LYS A 189 -13.07 22.15 9.33
CA LYS A 189 -12.22 23.34 9.54
C LYS A 189 -10.76 23.07 9.20
N LYS A 190 -10.21 21.92 9.62
CA LYS A 190 -8.83 21.52 9.28
C LYS A 190 -8.65 21.28 7.78
N ASP A 191 -9.66 20.72 7.12
CA ASP A 191 -9.65 20.47 5.68
C ASP A 191 -9.64 21.78 4.87
N LEU A 192 -10.50 22.74 5.24
CA LEU A 192 -10.53 24.09 4.65
C LEU A 192 -9.20 24.83 4.85
N ASP A 193 -8.60 24.72 6.03
CA ASP A 193 -7.30 25.31 6.35
C ASP A 193 -6.11 24.54 5.72
N GLN A 194 -6.36 23.43 5.00
CA GLN A 194 -5.35 22.52 4.46
C GLN A 194 -4.32 22.06 5.51
N LYS A 195 -4.77 21.80 6.74
CA LYS A 195 -3.95 21.30 7.86
C LYS A 195 -3.68 19.81 7.73
N TYR A 196 -3.09 19.42 6.60
CA TYR A 196 -2.76 18.04 6.27
C TYR A 196 -1.43 17.64 6.89
N PHE A 197 -1.34 16.39 7.36
CA PHE A 197 -0.11 15.85 7.93
C PHE A 197 1.07 15.97 6.96
N GLY A 198 0.79 15.76 5.67
CA GLY A 198 1.70 15.95 4.54
C GLY A 198 2.40 17.31 4.53
N LEU A 199 1.60 18.36 4.72
CA LEU A 199 1.99 19.76 4.58
C LEU A 199 2.58 20.33 5.88
N LEU A 200 2.02 19.96 7.02
CA LEU A 200 2.50 20.42 8.34
C LEU A 200 3.81 19.76 8.74
N PHE A 201 4.04 18.52 8.29
CA PHE A 201 5.22 17.72 8.66
C PHE A 201 5.89 17.15 7.40
N PRO A 202 6.51 18.00 6.57
CA PRO A 202 7.06 17.60 5.27
C PRO A 202 8.28 16.67 5.38
N ASP A 203 8.93 16.57 6.55
CA ASP A 203 10.10 15.70 6.76
C ASP A 203 9.74 14.35 7.41
N SER A 204 8.46 14.11 7.68
CA SER A 204 7.95 12.86 8.28
C SER A 204 7.69 11.73 7.28
#